data_AF-A0A497K0J2-F1
#
_entry.id   AF-A0A497K0J2-F1
#
_cell.length_a   1.000
_cell.length_b   1.000
_cell.length_c   1.000
_cell.angle_alpha   90.00
_cell.angle_beta   90.00
_cell.angle_gamma   90.00
#
_symmetry.space_group_name_H-M   'P 1'
#
loop_
_entity.id
_entity.type
_entity.pdbx_description
1 polymer ?
#
loop_
_entity_poly.entity_id
_entity_poly.type
_entity_poly.pdbx_seq_one_letter_code
_entity_poly.pdbx_strand_id
1 'polypeptide(L)'
;EAYAKVGTKIVLGVGPPDIYIPHIQEWKGSFFEKGEWVRKDFTYEDAMRNSIEIIEKWHMGADGRVRVSLAPPYIFGRHTWTRYTHKYEPEHVPVMKEKALEFRALADKYKVQIHSHIFGNTIDWAVKNFGRETVDKVLGPDVVIAHGNGLKQSEVDVIAANNASVASAPSTGENLWYGYAPLVELIEAGANCTITTDGSAPRFSFDLFKDISRAMWHQWIRYETQAVLPGGKALRMVTIDAAKALQMDHLTGSLETGKQADIILVDLNRPHLTPTTYVPHQLCFYTNGHDVDTTIIDGKIMMENSKVLSVDAQEVMDLARVEAQKAIDLIDLDEFRPSDEVFWHGSKYEEV
;
A
#
# COMPACT_ATOMS: atom_id res chain seq x y z
N GLU A 1 -5.65 4.12 -19.41
CA GLU A 1 -7.04 4.14 -19.94
C GLU A 1 -8.06 3.55 -18.96
N ALA A 2 -7.92 2.29 -18.53
CA ALA A 2 -8.88 1.66 -17.60
C ALA A 2 -9.12 2.47 -16.30
N TYR A 3 -8.04 2.91 -15.61
CA TYR A 3 -8.16 3.75 -14.41
C TYR A 3 -8.92 5.07 -14.66
N ALA A 4 -8.72 5.68 -15.83
CA ALA A 4 -9.45 6.89 -16.21
C ALA A 4 -10.94 6.60 -16.40
N LYS A 5 -11.29 5.45 -17.00
CA LYS A 5 -12.68 5.03 -17.22
C LYS A 5 -13.44 4.83 -15.90
N VAL A 6 -12.81 4.22 -14.89
CA VAL A 6 -13.40 4.03 -13.55
C VAL A 6 -13.23 5.24 -12.64
N GLY A 7 -12.56 6.30 -13.11
CA GLY A 7 -12.41 7.58 -12.42
C GLY A 7 -11.36 7.61 -11.31
N THR A 8 -10.71 6.49 -10.99
CA THR A 8 -9.73 6.37 -9.91
C THR A 8 -8.58 7.35 -10.06
N LYS A 9 -8.27 8.07 -8.97
CA LYS A 9 -7.02 8.81 -8.81
C LYS A 9 -5.98 7.86 -8.24
N ILE A 10 -4.95 7.54 -9.00
CA ILE A 10 -3.98 6.48 -8.68
C ILE A 10 -2.55 7.00 -8.78
N VAL A 11 -1.70 6.51 -7.87
CA VAL A 11 -0.25 6.61 -7.97
C VAL A 11 0.28 5.20 -8.27
N LEU A 12 0.69 4.96 -9.51
CA LEU A 12 1.22 3.67 -9.96
C LEU A 12 2.68 3.53 -9.48
N GLY A 13 2.98 2.50 -8.70
CA GLY A 13 4.35 2.14 -8.34
C GLY A 13 5.05 1.42 -9.50
N VAL A 14 6.22 1.90 -9.92
CA VAL A 14 7.07 1.24 -10.92
C VAL A 14 8.50 1.09 -10.41
N GLY A 15 9.12 -0.05 -10.67
CA GLY A 15 10.48 -0.30 -10.21
C GLY A 15 10.91 -1.75 -10.42
N PRO A 16 12.15 -2.08 -10.05
CA PRO A 16 12.60 -3.47 -9.97
C PRO A 16 11.77 -4.22 -8.91
N PRO A 17 11.56 -5.53 -9.06
CA PRO A 17 10.70 -6.34 -8.20
C PRO A 17 11.43 -6.79 -6.92
N ASP A 18 12.75 -6.59 -6.85
CA ASP A 18 13.61 -7.17 -5.83
C ASP A 18 14.71 -6.20 -5.42
N ILE A 19 15.40 -6.55 -4.33
CA ILE A 19 16.51 -5.82 -3.74
C ILE A 19 17.61 -5.56 -4.77
N TYR A 20 18.34 -4.46 -4.58
CA TYR A 20 19.42 -3.96 -5.44
C TYR A 20 20.52 -4.96 -5.77
N ILE A 21 20.62 -6.04 -4.99
CA ILE A 21 21.59 -7.11 -5.16
C ILE A 21 20.80 -8.36 -5.50
N PRO A 22 20.84 -8.80 -6.78
CA PRO A 22 20.09 -9.96 -7.22
C PRO A 22 20.56 -11.17 -6.42
N HIS A 23 19.69 -11.67 -5.52
CA HIS A 23 19.86 -13.00 -4.94
C HIS A 23 19.14 -14.05 -5.77
N ILE A 24 18.41 -13.62 -6.81
CA ILE A 24 17.82 -14.42 -7.86
C ILE A 24 18.79 -14.39 -9.05
N GLN A 25 19.38 -15.55 -9.38
CA GLN A 25 20.48 -15.64 -10.36
C GLN A 25 20.04 -15.49 -11.82
N GLU A 26 18.80 -15.88 -12.15
CA GLU A 26 18.22 -15.69 -13.48
C GLU A 26 16.79 -15.20 -13.33
N TRP A 27 16.52 -14.01 -13.86
CA TRP A 27 15.17 -13.46 -13.87
C TRP A 27 14.70 -13.28 -15.31
N LYS A 28 13.57 -13.91 -15.66
CA LYS A 28 12.96 -13.84 -16.98
C LYS A 28 11.67 -13.04 -16.93
N GLY A 29 11.59 -12.00 -17.75
CA GLY A 29 10.37 -11.23 -17.99
C GLY A 29 9.57 -11.80 -19.16
N SER A 30 8.26 -11.57 -19.14
CA SER A 30 7.37 -11.82 -20.28
C SER A 30 7.25 -10.54 -21.10
N PHE A 31 7.64 -10.59 -22.38
CA PHE A 31 7.59 -9.47 -23.31
C PHE A 31 6.57 -9.77 -24.41
N PHE A 32 5.76 -8.79 -24.78
CA PHE A 32 4.84 -8.92 -25.89
C PHE A 32 5.49 -8.36 -27.15
N GLU A 33 5.95 -9.25 -28.03
CA GLU A 33 6.69 -8.88 -29.24
C GLU A 33 6.04 -9.54 -30.46
N LYS A 34 5.80 -8.75 -31.51
CA LYS A 34 5.23 -9.23 -32.79
C LYS A 34 3.92 -10.03 -32.64
N GLY A 35 3.13 -9.73 -31.61
CA GLY A 35 1.85 -10.39 -31.35
C GLY A 35 1.91 -11.63 -30.46
N GLU A 36 3.10 -12.01 -29.96
CA GLU A 36 3.29 -13.19 -29.11
C GLU A 36 4.00 -12.82 -27.80
N TRP A 37 3.72 -13.60 -26.75
CA TRP A 37 4.42 -13.49 -25.47
C TRP A 37 5.71 -14.33 -25.51
N VAL A 38 6.85 -13.67 -25.36
CA VAL A 38 8.18 -14.31 -25.30
C VAL A 38 8.81 -14.09 -23.93
N ARG A 39 9.49 -15.12 -23.41
CA ARG A 39 10.24 -15.03 -22.15
C ARG A 39 11.71 -14.73 -22.45
N LYS A 40 12.24 -13.66 -21.86
CA LYS A 40 13.65 -13.25 -22.03
C LYS A 40 14.23 -12.83 -20.68
N ASP A 41 15.56 -12.80 -20.60
CA ASP A 41 16.24 -12.27 -19.43
C ASP A 41 15.82 -10.82 -19.20
N PHE A 42 15.64 -10.46 -17.93
CA PHE A 42 15.15 -9.17 -17.49
C PHE A 42 16.10 -8.63 -16.43
N THR A 43 16.80 -7.56 -16.77
CA THR A 43 17.86 -6.97 -15.94
C THR A 43 17.33 -5.82 -15.08
N TYR A 44 18.16 -5.35 -14.14
CA TYR A 44 17.87 -4.11 -13.41
C TYR A 44 17.74 -2.93 -14.38
N GLU A 45 18.62 -2.85 -15.38
CA GLU A 45 18.62 -1.80 -16.40
C GLU A 45 17.32 -1.83 -17.23
N ASP A 46 16.80 -3.02 -17.55
CA ASP A 46 15.49 -3.16 -18.19
C ASP A 46 14.36 -2.68 -17.30
N ALA A 47 14.40 -3.02 -16.00
CA ALA A 47 13.42 -2.55 -15.02
C ALA A 47 13.41 -1.01 -14.92
N MET A 48 14.59 -0.41 -14.86
CA MET A 48 14.75 1.04 -14.76
C MET A 48 14.31 1.75 -16.04
N ARG A 49 14.71 1.23 -17.21
CA ARG A 49 14.25 1.75 -18.51
C ARG A 49 12.74 1.72 -18.62
N ASN A 50 12.12 0.57 -18.31
CA ASN A 50 10.66 0.43 -18.32
C ASN A 50 9.98 1.39 -17.33
N SER A 51 10.54 1.55 -16.13
CA SER A 51 10.01 2.46 -15.12
C SER A 51 10.03 3.91 -15.62
N ILE A 52 11.13 4.34 -16.24
CA ILE A 52 11.28 5.68 -16.83
C ILE A 52 10.30 5.86 -17.99
N GLU A 53 10.20 4.91 -18.91
CA GLU A 53 9.24 4.97 -20.03
C GLU A 53 7.80 5.09 -19.54
N ILE A 54 7.43 4.38 -18.46
CA ILE A 54 6.10 4.49 -17.85
C ILE A 54 5.90 5.87 -17.22
N ILE A 55 6.89 6.40 -16.50
CA ILE A 55 6.83 7.74 -15.92
C ILE A 55 6.63 8.78 -17.03
N GLU A 56 7.48 8.79 -18.05
CA GLU A 56 7.44 9.76 -19.14
C GLU A 56 6.13 9.68 -19.94
N LYS A 57 5.57 8.49 -20.10
CA LYS A 57 4.32 8.28 -20.85
C LYS A 57 3.06 8.58 -20.05
N TRP A 58 3.03 8.25 -18.75
CA TRP A 58 1.77 8.18 -17.99
C TRP A 58 1.71 9.08 -16.75
N HIS A 59 2.83 9.59 -16.24
CA HIS A 59 2.80 10.50 -15.09
C HIS A 59 2.03 11.78 -15.46
N MET A 60 1.07 12.16 -14.61
CA MET A 60 0.09 13.23 -14.86
C MET A 60 -0.89 12.97 -16.02
N GLY A 61 -1.02 11.72 -16.47
CA GLY A 61 -2.01 11.31 -17.47
C GLY A 61 -3.45 11.37 -16.94
N ALA A 62 -4.42 11.32 -17.86
CA ALA A 62 -5.86 11.41 -17.57
C ALA A 62 -6.20 12.61 -16.67
N ASP A 63 -5.81 13.80 -17.13
CA ASP A 63 -6.01 15.08 -16.43
C ASP A 63 -5.41 15.07 -15.00
N GLY A 64 -4.23 14.47 -14.84
CA GLY A 64 -3.53 14.39 -13.56
C GLY A 64 -4.02 13.30 -12.59
N ARG A 65 -5.00 12.48 -12.98
CA ARG A 65 -5.51 11.37 -12.15
C ARG A 65 -4.56 10.18 -12.09
N VAL A 66 -3.81 9.94 -13.17
CA VAL A 66 -2.79 8.89 -13.22
C VAL A 66 -1.45 9.54 -12.92
N ARG A 67 -0.94 9.27 -11.73
CA ARG A 67 0.43 9.60 -11.33
C ARG A 67 1.24 8.32 -11.30
N VAL A 68 2.55 8.48 -11.36
CA VAL A 68 3.52 7.40 -11.28
C VAL A 68 4.50 7.74 -10.16
N SER A 69 4.90 6.73 -9.39
CA SER A 69 5.92 6.78 -8.34
C SER A 69 6.98 5.71 -8.62
N LEU A 70 8.21 5.98 -8.20
CA LEU A 70 9.23 4.94 -8.16
C LEU A 70 8.97 4.05 -6.95
N ALA A 71 8.91 2.75 -7.16
CA ALA A 71 8.58 1.76 -6.14
C ALA A 71 9.68 0.69 -5.97
N PRO A 72 10.90 1.07 -5.55
CA PRO A 72 11.89 0.07 -5.15
C PRO A 72 11.35 -0.66 -3.90
N PRO A 73 11.21 -1.99 -3.93
CA PRO A 73 10.49 -2.72 -2.88
C PRO A 73 11.12 -2.52 -1.51
N TYR A 74 12.46 -2.45 -1.42
CA TYR A 74 13.19 -2.24 -0.16
C TYR A 74 14.33 -1.22 -0.36
N ILE A 75 14.02 0.08 -0.25
CA ILE A 75 14.95 1.19 -0.56
C ILE A 75 16.25 1.16 0.27
N PHE A 76 16.22 0.56 1.46
CA PHE A 76 17.39 0.36 2.31
C PHE A 76 17.69 -1.12 2.56
N GLY A 77 17.08 -2.03 1.80
CA GLY A 77 17.09 -3.46 2.05
C GLY A 77 16.08 -3.91 3.12
N ARG A 78 15.96 -5.23 3.28
CA ARG A 78 15.03 -5.88 4.22
C ARG A 78 15.75 -6.42 5.44
N HIS A 79 15.65 -5.71 6.58
CA HIS A 79 16.39 -6.00 7.83
C HIS A 79 15.48 -6.50 8.97
N THR A 80 14.60 -7.44 8.66
CA THR A 80 13.64 -8.00 9.63
C THR A 80 14.32 -9.02 10.56
N TRP A 81 13.71 -9.35 11.71
CA TRP A 81 14.32 -10.25 12.72
C TRP A 81 13.70 -11.66 12.77
N THR A 82 12.70 -11.93 11.94
CA THR A 82 11.98 -13.22 11.91
C THR A 82 11.93 -13.80 10.49
N ARG A 83 10.79 -13.67 9.80
CA ARG A 83 10.60 -14.22 8.45
C ARG A 83 11.21 -13.31 7.38
N TYR A 84 11.56 -13.90 6.23
CA TYR A 84 12.01 -13.19 5.03
C TYR A 84 13.17 -12.20 5.25
N THR A 85 13.99 -12.40 6.28
CA THR A 85 15.19 -11.59 6.49
C THR A 85 16.22 -11.90 5.40
N HIS A 86 16.88 -10.86 4.89
CA HIS A 86 18.04 -11.03 4.02
C HIS A 86 19.30 -10.57 4.75
N LYS A 87 20.40 -11.31 4.58
CA LYS A 87 21.70 -10.91 5.14
C LYS A 87 22.54 -10.29 4.03
N TYR A 88 22.92 -9.04 4.23
CA TYR A 88 23.77 -8.31 3.30
C TYR A 88 25.22 -8.35 3.79
N GLU A 89 26.14 -8.72 2.90
CA GLU A 89 27.57 -8.72 3.15
C GLU A 89 28.14 -7.28 3.10
N PRO A 90 29.30 -7.00 3.72
CA PRO A 90 29.87 -5.64 3.73
C PRO A 90 30.06 -5.01 2.33
N GLU A 91 30.39 -5.81 1.32
CA GLU A 91 30.54 -5.42 -0.09
C GLU A 91 29.22 -5.01 -0.76
N HIS A 92 28.08 -5.40 -0.19
CA HIS A 92 26.76 -5.03 -0.68
C HIS A 92 26.38 -3.59 -0.32
N VAL A 93 26.91 -3.08 0.80
CA VAL A 93 26.54 -1.77 1.36
C VAL A 93 26.77 -0.61 0.37
N PRO A 94 27.92 -0.49 -0.31
CA PRO A 94 28.13 0.56 -1.30
C PRO A 94 27.11 0.53 -2.45
N VAL A 95 26.77 -0.66 -2.95
CA VAL A 95 25.81 -0.84 -4.05
C VAL A 95 24.42 -0.41 -3.61
N MET A 96 23.95 -0.87 -2.45
CA MET A 96 22.64 -0.47 -1.93
C MET A 96 22.54 1.04 -1.72
N LYS A 97 23.62 1.65 -1.19
CA LYS A 97 23.70 3.10 -0.99
C LYS A 97 23.65 3.84 -2.32
N GLU A 98 24.40 3.40 -3.32
CA GLU A 98 24.39 3.96 -4.68
C GLU A 98 22.99 3.89 -5.27
N LYS A 99 22.33 2.74 -5.19
CA LYS A 99 20.97 2.56 -5.73
C LYS A 99 19.93 3.39 -5.00
N ALA A 100 19.98 3.49 -3.67
CA ALA A 100 19.07 4.37 -2.94
C ALA A 100 19.19 5.84 -3.39
N LEU A 101 20.43 6.31 -3.64
CA LEU A 101 20.70 7.64 -4.17
C LEU A 101 20.30 7.78 -5.65
N GLU A 102 20.44 6.73 -6.47
CA GLU A 102 19.93 6.70 -7.85
C GLU A 102 18.41 6.91 -7.88
N PHE A 103 17.66 6.19 -7.04
CA PHE A 103 16.21 6.35 -6.91
C PHE A 103 15.80 7.75 -6.46
N ARG A 104 16.52 8.33 -5.48
CA ARG A 104 16.30 9.73 -5.07
C ARG A 104 16.53 10.70 -6.22
N ALA A 105 17.64 10.56 -6.95
CA ALA A 105 17.96 11.43 -8.07
C ALA A 105 16.92 11.33 -9.21
N LEU A 106 16.40 10.13 -9.48
CA LEU A 106 15.34 9.92 -10.46
C LEU A 106 14.00 10.52 -9.99
N ALA A 107 13.65 10.33 -8.72
CA ALA A 107 12.45 10.93 -8.12
C ALA A 107 12.49 12.46 -8.24
N ASP A 108 13.63 13.09 -7.96
CA ASP A 108 13.83 14.54 -8.13
C ASP A 108 13.74 14.97 -9.61
N LYS A 109 14.40 14.23 -10.50
CA LYS A 109 14.43 14.53 -11.94
C LYS A 109 13.03 14.51 -12.55
N TYR A 110 12.25 13.48 -12.25
CA TYR A 110 10.93 13.27 -12.82
C TYR A 110 9.80 13.86 -11.96
N LYS A 111 10.11 14.40 -10.78
CA LYS A 111 9.16 14.95 -9.80
C LYS A 111 8.08 13.95 -9.40
N VAL A 112 8.53 12.72 -9.14
CA VAL A 112 7.67 11.60 -8.72
C VAL A 112 7.97 11.19 -7.30
N GLN A 113 7.00 10.56 -6.64
CA GLN A 113 7.16 10.03 -5.29
C GLN A 113 8.03 8.77 -5.27
N ILE A 114 8.54 8.42 -4.09
CA ILE A 114 9.12 7.10 -3.81
C ILE A 114 8.17 6.33 -2.89
N HIS A 115 7.84 5.09 -3.25
CA HIS A 115 7.05 4.19 -2.43
C HIS A 115 7.86 2.93 -2.09
N SER A 116 8.09 2.62 -0.82
CA SER A 116 8.95 1.49 -0.46
C SER A 116 8.52 0.80 0.82
N HIS A 117 8.72 -0.50 0.90
CA HIS A 117 8.48 -1.28 2.11
C HIS A 117 9.62 -1.01 3.09
N ILE A 118 9.28 -0.52 4.29
CA ILE A 118 10.22 -0.36 5.39
C ILE A 118 9.60 -0.98 6.64
N PHE A 119 10.38 -1.84 7.28
CA PHE A 119 10.03 -2.51 8.55
C PHE A 119 11.03 -2.09 9.63
N GLY A 120 10.76 -2.46 10.88
CA GLY A 120 11.65 -2.19 11.99
C GLY A 120 13.09 -2.68 11.74
N ASN A 121 14.06 -1.94 12.28
CA ASN A 121 15.51 -2.01 12.07
C ASN A 121 16.01 -1.54 10.70
N THR A 122 15.18 -1.40 9.67
CA THR A 122 15.66 -1.04 8.34
C THR A 122 16.26 0.36 8.32
N ILE A 123 15.65 1.34 8.99
CA ILE A 123 16.16 2.72 9.01
C ILE A 123 17.38 2.81 9.93
N ASP A 124 17.34 2.17 11.11
CA ASP A 124 18.50 2.13 12.01
C ASP A 124 19.72 1.52 11.32
N TRP A 125 19.52 0.43 10.58
CA TRP A 125 20.57 -0.20 9.78
C TRP A 125 21.08 0.76 8.70
N ALA A 126 20.19 1.45 7.98
CA ALA A 126 20.57 2.42 6.95
C ALA A 126 21.38 3.58 7.54
N VAL A 127 20.97 4.12 8.70
CA VAL A 127 21.68 5.20 9.38
C VAL A 127 23.09 4.74 9.77
N LYS A 128 23.24 3.52 10.28
CA LYS A 128 24.53 2.94 10.67
C LYS A 128 25.46 2.72 9.47
N ASN A 129 24.94 2.20 8.36
CA ASN A 129 25.76 1.72 7.24
C ASN A 129 25.89 2.74 6.10
N PHE A 130 24.87 3.54 5.84
CA PHE A 130 24.89 4.58 4.80
C PHE A 130 25.25 5.96 5.35
N GLY A 131 25.00 6.18 6.65
CA GLY A 131 25.15 7.47 7.33
C GLY A 131 23.85 8.27 7.32
N ARG A 132 23.59 8.99 8.43
CA ARG A 132 22.36 9.77 8.63
C ARG A 132 22.08 10.76 7.50
N GLU A 133 23.11 11.46 7.02
CA GLU A 133 23.00 12.40 5.91
C GLU A 133 22.48 11.74 4.61
N THR A 134 22.86 10.48 4.36
CA THR A 134 22.36 9.76 3.17
C THR A 134 20.90 9.35 3.36
N VAL A 135 20.54 8.87 4.55
CA VAL A 135 19.15 8.51 4.87
C VAL A 135 18.24 9.73 4.76
N ASP A 136 18.66 10.88 5.29
CA ASP A 136 17.90 12.13 5.23
C ASP A 136 17.83 12.73 3.81
N LYS A 137 18.75 12.35 2.91
CA LYS A 137 18.63 12.68 1.48
C LYS A 137 17.60 11.79 0.78
N VAL A 138 17.55 10.50 1.11
CA VAL A 138 16.67 9.54 0.45
C VAL A 138 15.24 9.66 0.95
N LEU A 139 15.05 9.80 2.27
CA LEU A 139 13.76 10.07 2.88
C LEU A 139 13.37 11.54 2.68
N GLY A 140 12.09 11.79 2.47
CA GLY A 140 11.59 13.14 2.22
C GLY A 140 10.06 13.19 2.22
N PRO A 141 9.48 14.39 2.03
CA PRO A 141 8.03 14.60 2.03
C PRO A 141 7.30 13.95 0.85
N ASP A 142 8.03 13.47 -0.15
CA ASP A 142 7.54 12.73 -1.30
C ASP A 142 7.76 11.21 -1.16
N VAL A 143 8.19 10.75 0.01
CA VAL A 143 8.36 9.32 0.33
C VAL A 143 7.17 8.77 1.10
N VAL A 144 6.61 7.68 0.60
CA VAL A 144 5.55 6.90 1.24
C VAL A 144 6.12 5.54 1.64
N ILE A 145 6.27 5.33 2.94
CA ILE A 145 6.67 4.07 3.53
C ILE A 145 5.46 3.14 3.59
N ALA A 146 5.51 2.02 2.88
CA ALA A 146 4.55 0.94 3.05
C ALA A 146 4.83 0.20 4.36
N HIS A 147 3.76 -0.22 5.03
CA HIS A 147 3.77 -1.02 6.26
C HIS A 147 4.22 -0.26 7.50
N GLY A 148 5.52 -0.05 7.68
CA GLY A 148 6.08 0.53 8.91
C GLY A 148 5.99 -0.39 10.13
N ASN A 149 5.86 -1.71 9.91
CA ASN A 149 5.68 -2.67 10.99
C ASN A 149 6.88 -2.74 11.92
N GLY A 150 6.60 -2.65 13.24
CA GLY A 150 7.59 -2.84 14.28
C GLY A 150 8.73 -1.82 14.29
N LEU A 151 8.52 -0.65 13.67
CA LEU A 151 9.44 0.48 13.78
C LEU A 151 9.74 0.79 15.25
N LYS A 152 11.01 1.08 15.53
CA LYS A 152 11.46 1.55 16.84
C LYS A 152 11.33 3.07 16.95
N GLN A 153 11.39 3.59 18.17
CA GLN A 153 11.35 5.03 18.40
C GLN A 153 12.44 5.79 17.63
N SER A 154 13.66 5.24 17.54
CA SER A 154 14.75 5.85 16.76
C SER A 154 14.42 6.00 15.27
N GLU A 155 13.67 5.06 14.71
CA GLU A 155 13.25 5.07 13.31
C GLU A 155 12.04 6.00 13.11
N VAL A 156 11.12 6.04 14.09
CA VAL A 156 10.01 7.00 14.15
C VAL A 156 10.55 8.44 14.08
N ASP A 157 11.57 8.74 14.88
CA ASP A 157 12.17 10.07 14.93
C ASP A 157 12.82 10.47 13.59
N VAL A 158 13.44 9.51 12.89
CA VAL A 158 14.02 9.73 11.55
C VAL A 158 12.91 9.99 10.52
N ILE A 159 11.84 9.20 10.54
CA ILE A 159 10.71 9.36 9.62
C ILE A 159 10.07 10.74 9.79
N ALA A 160 9.77 11.12 11.04
CA ALA A 160 9.18 12.40 11.37
C ALA A 160 10.09 13.57 10.96
N ALA A 161 11.38 13.51 11.27
CA ALA A 161 12.35 14.55 10.90
C ALA A 161 12.43 14.79 9.39
N ASN A 162 12.20 13.75 8.58
CA ASN A 162 12.22 13.82 7.11
C ASN A 162 10.85 14.09 6.49
N ASN A 163 9.80 14.24 7.30
CA ASN A 163 8.41 14.43 6.85
C ASN A 163 7.89 13.32 5.92
N ALA A 164 8.46 12.12 6.01
CA ALA A 164 7.98 10.98 5.23
C ALA A 164 6.62 10.51 5.75
N SER A 165 5.80 9.96 4.85
CA SER A 165 4.50 9.38 5.20
C SER A 165 4.61 7.88 5.45
N VAL A 166 3.78 7.34 6.33
CA VAL A 166 3.65 5.89 6.57
C VAL A 166 2.25 5.42 6.21
N ALA A 167 2.15 4.49 5.27
CA ALA A 167 0.92 3.80 4.88
C ALA A 167 0.84 2.43 5.56
N SER A 168 0.17 2.38 6.71
CA SER A 168 0.02 1.17 7.51
C SER A 168 -0.98 0.21 6.87
N ALA A 169 -0.60 -1.05 6.72
CA ALA A 169 -1.44 -2.14 6.23
C ALA A 169 -1.89 -3.05 7.39
N PRO A 170 -2.97 -2.74 8.12
CA PRO A 170 -3.31 -3.46 9.34
C PRO A 170 -3.84 -4.88 9.08
N SER A 171 -4.28 -5.21 7.86
CA SER A 171 -4.66 -6.59 7.54
C SER A 171 -3.48 -7.50 7.20
N THR A 172 -2.28 -6.96 6.90
CA THR A 172 -1.16 -7.78 6.39
C THR A 172 -0.75 -8.90 7.35
N GLY A 173 -0.31 -10.03 6.79
CA GLY A 173 0.24 -11.16 7.55
C GLY A 173 1.53 -10.80 8.28
N GLU A 174 2.28 -9.83 7.75
CA GLU A 174 3.56 -9.39 8.30
C GLU A 174 3.45 -8.83 9.72
N ASN A 175 2.26 -8.34 10.10
CA ASN A 175 1.94 -7.94 11.47
C ASN A 175 2.19 -9.06 12.50
N LEU A 176 2.03 -10.33 12.11
CA LEU A 176 2.23 -11.47 13.01
C LEU A 176 3.70 -11.70 13.37
N TRP A 177 4.63 -11.31 12.50
CA TRP A 177 6.06 -11.62 12.65
C TRP A 177 6.90 -10.40 12.96
N TYR A 178 6.45 -9.21 12.56
CA TYR A 178 7.16 -7.94 12.76
C TYR A 178 6.45 -7.00 13.73
N GLY A 179 5.25 -7.35 14.20
CA GLY A 179 4.40 -6.46 15.00
C GLY A 179 3.68 -5.40 14.15
N TYR A 180 2.93 -4.52 14.81
CA TYR A 180 2.15 -3.47 14.14
C TYR A 180 2.98 -2.22 13.88
N ALA A 181 2.54 -1.37 12.93
CA ALA A 181 3.06 -0.01 12.83
C ALA A 181 2.75 0.79 14.11
N PRO A 182 3.70 1.50 14.72
CA PRO A 182 3.49 2.31 15.92
C PRO A 182 2.84 3.65 15.55
N LEU A 183 1.57 3.59 15.14
CA LEU A 183 0.86 4.74 14.56
C LEU A 183 0.75 5.90 15.55
N VAL A 184 0.51 5.62 16.83
CA VAL A 184 0.41 6.68 17.86
C VAL A 184 1.75 7.39 17.99
N GLU A 185 2.85 6.65 18.12
CA GLU A 185 4.20 7.20 18.23
C GLU A 185 4.58 8.03 17.00
N LEU A 186 4.28 7.54 15.79
CA LEU A 186 4.52 8.27 14.54
C LEU A 186 3.73 9.59 14.48
N ILE A 187 2.44 9.55 14.82
CA ILE A 187 1.57 10.74 14.79
C ILE A 187 2.04 11.78 15.81
N GLU A 188 2.35 11.37 17.04
CA GLU A 188 2.84 12.27 18.10
C GLU A 188 4.23 12.85 17.77
N ALA A 189 5.08 12.12 17.05
CA ALA A 189 6.35 12.62 16.54
C ALA A 189 6.18 13.62 15.36
N GLY A 190 4.97 13.74 14.80
CA GLY A 190 4.66 14.66 13.69
C GLY A 190 4.72 14.03 12.30
N ALA A 191 4.91 12.72 12.19
CA ALA A 191 4.84 12.02 10.90
C ALA A 191 3.39 11.97 10.37
N ASN A 192 3.26 11.94 9.05
CA ASN A 192 1.96 11.71 8.42
C ASN A 192 1.69 10.21 8.32
N CYS A 193 0.55 9.73 8.83
CA CYS A 193 0.20 8.32 8.80
C CYS A 193 -1.13 8.11 8.08
N THR A 194 -1.21 7.02 7.33
CA THR A 194 -2.37 6.61 6.55
C THR A 194 -2.67 5.13 6.78
N ILE A 195 -3.86 4.70 6.35
CA ILE A 195 -4.29 3.30 6.41
C ILE A 195 -4.53 2.83 4.98
N THR A 196 -3.99 1.66 4.65
CA THR A 196 -4.10 1.04 3.32
C THR A 196 -4.51 -0.43 3.44
N THR A 197 -5.05 -0.98 2.34
CA THR A 197 -5.47 -2.37 2.25
C THR A 197 -4.32 -3.32 1.88
N ASP A 198 -3.19 -2.78 1.42
CA ASP A 198 -2.14 -3.53 0.71
C ASP A 198 -2.67 -4.19 -0.59
N GLY A 199 -1.93 -5.14 -1.17
CA GLY A 199 -2.28 -5.86 -2.39
C GLY A 199 -3.30 -7.00 -2.23
N SER A 200 -3.87 -7.46 -3.35
CA SER A 200 -4.80 -8.59 -3.40
C SER A 200 -4.07 -9.94 -3.37
N ALA A 201 -3.94 -10.51 -2.19
CA ALA A 201 -3.62 -11.93 -1.96
C ALA A 201 -4.77 -12.51 -1.10
N PRO A 202 -4.99 -13.83 -1.00
CA PRO A 202 -6.32 -14.46 -0.81
C PRO A 202 -7.10 -14.10 0.48
N ARG A 203 -6.53 -13.25 1.34
CA ARG A 203 -7.09 -12.73 2.60
C ARG A 203 -7.39 -11.23 2.59
N PHE A 204 -7.05 -10.50 1.53
CA PHE A 204 -7.16 -9.04 1.45
C PHE A 204 -8.31 -8.60 0.55
N SER A 205 -9.18 -7.74 1.07
CA SER A 205 -10.21 -7.04 0.29
C SER A 205 -9.82 -5.57 0.14
N PHE A 206 -10.25 -4.91 -0.94
CA PHE A 206 -10.12 -3.45 -1.10
C PHE A 206 -11.13 -2.64 -0.24
N ASP A 207 -11.53 -3.19 0.91
CA ASP A 207 -12.49 -2.57 1.83
C ASP A 207 -11.75 -1.86 2.97
N LEU A 208 -11.52 -0.56 2.80
CA LEU A 208 -10.79 0.25 3.78
C LEU A 208 -11.49 0.36 5.13
N PHE A 209 -12.82 0.22 5.23
CA PHE A 209 -13.51 0.30 6.53
C PHE A 209 -13.02 -0.79 7.49
N LYS A 210 -12.76 -1.99 6.94
CA LYS A 210 -12.20 -3.12 7.68
C LYS A 210 -10.79 -2.84 8.19
N ASP A 211 -9.98 -2.09 7.44
CA ASP A 211 -8.62 -1.74 7.83
C ASP A 211 -8.61 -0.59 8.85
N ILE A 212 -9.56 0.35 8.78
CA ILE A 212 -9.73 1.39 9.82
C ILE A 212 -9.93 0.73 11.19
N SER A 213 -10.89 -0.18 11.29
CA SER A 213 -11.16 -0.93 12.53
C SER A 213 -9.90 -1.63 13.05
N ARG A 214 -9.20 -2.37 12.17
CA ARG A 214 -8.00 -3.13 12.54
C ARG A 214 -6.85 -2.23 13.00
N ALA A 215 -6.61 -1.11 12.32
CA ALA A 215 -5.60 -0.14 12.73
C ALA A 215 -5.87 0.38 14.14
N MET A 216 -7.13 0.71 14.46
CA MET A 216 -7.54 1.14 15.80
C MET A 216 -7.32 0.05 16.84
N TRP A 217 -7.79 -1.19 16.57
CA TRP A 217 -7.59 -2.34 17.46
C TRP A 217 -6.12 -2.61 17.75
N HIS A 218 -5.24 -2.53 16.75
CA HIS A 218 -3.81 -2.71 16.94
C HIS A 218 -3.22 -1.72 17.95
N GLN A 219 -3.61 -0.44 17.86
CA GLN A 219 -3.14 0.56 18.82
C GLN A 219 -3.80 0.36 20.20
N TRP A 220 -5.08 0.01 20.26
CA TRP A 220 -5.77 -0.21 21.52
C TRP A 220 -5.23 -1.40 22.30
N ILE A 221 -4.89 -2.50 21.61
CA ILE A 221 -4.24 -3.66 22.21
C ILE A 221 -2.85 -3.28 22.71
N ARG A 222 -2.08 -2.53 21.91
CA ARG A 222 -0.73 -2.08 22.28
C ARG A 222 -0.71 -1.18 23.52
N TYR A 223 -1.68 -0.27 23.64
CA TYR A 223 -1.75 0.71 24.73
C TYR A 223 -2.69 0.29 25.88
N GLU A 224 -3.35 -0.86 25.76
CA GLU A 224 -4.36 -1.35 26.71
C GLU A 224 -5.49 -0.33 26.98
N THR A 225 -5.82 0.51 25.99
CA THR A 225 -6.85 1.56 26.11
C THR A 225 -7.44 1.97 24.76
N GLN A 226 -8.72 2.35 24.77
CA GLN A 226 -9.40 2.94 23.61
C GLN A 226 -9.19 4.46 23.50
N ALA A 227 -8.45 5.06 24.44
CA ALA A 227 -8.20 6.50 24.49
C ALA A 227 -7.21 6.99 23.42
N VAL A 228 -6.55 6.07 22.69
CA VAL A 228 -5.63 6.39 21.60
C VAL A 228 -6.30 6.18 20.24
N LEU A 229 -5.83 6.92 19.22
CA LEU A 229 -6.32 6.84 17.85
C LEU A 229 -7.87 6.91 17.73
N PRO A 230 -8.49 8.05 18.07
CA PRO A 230 -9.95 8.19 18.01
C PRO A 230 -10.48 8.06 16.56
N GLY A 231 -11.73 7.63 16.41
CA GLY A 231 -12.32 7.33 15.09
C GLY A 231 -12.27 8.51 14.11
N GLY A 232 -12.44 9.76 14.57
CA GLY A 232 -12.26 10.94 13.73
C GLY A 232 -10.86 11.07 13.14
N LYS A 233 -9.80 10.74 13.90
CA LYS A 233 -8.42 10.70 13.40
C LYS A 233 -8.24 9.53 12.42
N ALA A 234 -8.77 8.36 12.73
CA ALA A 234 -8.69 7.20 11.83
C ALA A 234 -9.37 7.46 10.48
N LEU A 235 -10.51 8.18 10.45
CA LEU A 235 -11.16 8.62 9.22
C LEU A 235 -10.31 9.64 8.43
N ARG A 236 -9.57 10.53 9.11
CA ARG A 236 -8.61 11.42 8.43
C ARG A 236 -7.48 10.64 7.76
N MET A 237 -7.01 9.55 8.37
CA MET A 237 -5.94 8.68 7.86
C MET A 237 -6.30 7.96 6.56
N VAL A 238 -7.58 7.83 6.21
CA VAL A 238 -8.07 7.29 4.93
C VAL A 238 -8.64 8.36 3.99
N THR A 239 -8.55 9.64 4.36
CA THR A 239 -9.08 10.76 3.57
C THR A 239 -7.99 11.83 3.37
N ILE A 240 -8.01 12.91 4.13
CA ILE A 240 -7.10 14.05 3.94
C ILE A 240 -5.64 13.73 4.23
N ASP A 241 -5.34 12.89 5.23
CA ASP A 241 -3.96 12.53 5.55
C ASP A 241 -3.41 11.55 4.48
N ALA A 242 -4.28 10.73 3.86
CA ALA A 242 -3.96 9.92 2.68
C ALA A 242 -3.73 10.79 1.44
N ALA A 243 -4.59 11.78 1.20
CA ALA A 243 -4.38 12.75 0.13
C ALA A 243 -3.06 13.51 0.31
N LYS A 244 -2.70 13.88 1.55
CA LYS A 244 -1.40 14.51 1.87
C LYS A 244 -0.23 13.58 1.56
N ALA A 245 -0.32 12.30 1.92
CA ALA A 245 0.71 11.31 1.60
C ALA A 245 0.94 11.16 0.09
N LEU A 246 -0.10 11.37 -0.71
CA LEU A 246 -0.04 11.31 -2.18
C LEU A 246 0.19 12.68 -2.85
N GLN A 247 0.42 13.73 -2.06
CA GLN A 247 0.59 15.13 -2.53
C GLN A 247 -0.63 15.61 -3.35
N MET A 248 -1.82 15.30 -2.84
CA MET A 248 -3.13 15.56 -3.44
C MET A 248 -4.09 16.27 -2.48
N ASP A 249 -3.64 16.64 -1.29
CA ASP A 249 -4.46 17.29 -0.25
C ASP A 249 -4.99 18.67 -0.69
N HIS A 250 -4.33 19.34 -1.63
CA HIS A 250 -4.86 20.55 -2.27
C HIS A 250 -5.99 20.27 -3.28
N LEU A 251 -6.14 19.02 -3.74
CA LEU A 251 -7.15 18.62 -4.74
C LEU A 251 -8.33 17.87 -4.11
N THR A 252 -8.09 17.04 -3.09
CA THR A 252 -9.08 16.10 -2.53
C THR A 252 -8.80 15.77 -1.07
N GLY A 253 -9.60 14.87 -0.48
CA GLY A 253 -9.44 14.34 0.87
C GLY A 253 -10.29 15.06 1.93
N SER A 254 -10.91 16.18 1.60
CA SER A 254 -11.82 16.91 2.48
C SER A 254 -12.89 17.67 1.69
N LEU A 255 -14.03 17.93 2.34
CA LEU A 255 -15.13 18.71 1.79
C LEU A 255 -14.89 20.20 2.06
N GLU A 256 -14.04 20.82 1.26
CA GLU A 256 -13.68 22.24 1.34
C GLU A 256 -13.91 22.92 -0.02
N THR A 257 -14.42 24.15 -0.02
CA THR A 257 -14.63 24.92 -1.25
C THR A 257 -13.32 25.02 -2.05
N GLY A 258 -13.38 24.72 -3.35
CA GLY A 258 -12.23 24.75 -4.26
C GLY A 258 -11.57 23.39 -4.49
N LYS A 259 -11.85 22.37 -3.67
CA LYS A 259 -11.40 20.98 -3.92
C LYS A 259 -12.33 20.25 -4.87
N GLN A 260 -11.83 19.18 -5.48
CA GLN A 260 -12.60 18.29 -6.34
C GLN A 260 -13.67 17.57 -5.52
N ALA A 261 -14.85 17.40 -6.12
CA ALA A 261 -15.97 16.69 -5.48
C ALA A 261 -15.76 15.17 -5.56
N ASP A 262 -14.84 14.66 -4.73
CA ASP A 262 -14.68 13.24 -4.43
C ASP A 262 -15.44 12.90 -3.15
N ILE A 263 -16.60 12.26 -3.30
CA ILE A 263 -17.57 12.10 -2.22
C ILE A 263 -18.11 10.68 -2.25
N ILE A 264 -18.26 10.07 -1.08
CA ILE A 264 -19.07 8.87 -0.92
C ILE A 264 -20.29 9.21 -0.05
N LEU A 265 -21.44 8.64 -0.41
CA LEU A 265 -22.61 8.59 0.46
C LEU A 265 -22.71 7.19 1.04
N VAL A 266 -22.76 7.10 2.37
CA VAL A 266 -22.87 5.84 3.11
C VAL A 266 -24.28 5.74 3.67
N ASP A 267 -24.98 4.66 3.36
CA ASP A 267 -26.32 4.39 3.88
C ASP A 267 -26.24 3.79 5.28
N LEU A 268 -26.54 4.62 6.28
CA LEU A 268 -26.53 4.21 7.69
C LEU A 268 -27.85 3.57 8.14
N ASN A 269 -28.89 3.53 7.29
CA ASN A 269 -30.18 2.94 7.62
C ASN A 269 -30.23 1.44 7.29
N ARG A 270 -29.26 0.71 7.85
CA ARG A 270 -29.11 -0.74 7.67
C ARG A 270 -29.30 -1.49 9.00
N PRO A 271 -29.78 -2.74 9.00
CA PRO A 271 -29.97 -3.51 10.22
C PRO A 271 -28.72 -3.61 11.10
N HIS A 272 -27.53 -3.77 10.52
CA HIS A 272 -26.26 -3.85 11.27
C HIS A 272 -25.71 -2.49 11.72
N LEU A 273 -26.29 -1.39 11.24
CA LEU A 273 -25.90 -0.01 11.60
C LEU A 273 -26.93 0.70 12.49
N THR A 274 -28.04 0.04 12.83
CA THR A 274 -29.12 0.63 13.62
C THR A 274 -29.01 0.20 15.09
N PRO A 275 -29.06 1.13 16.08
CA PRO A 275 -29.33 2.56 15.95
C PRO A 275 -28.09 3.42 15.62
N THR A 276 -28.31 4.47 14.81
CA THR A 276 -27.31 5.48 14.46
C THR A 276 -27.09 6.47 15.60
N THR A 277 -26.10 6.20 16.45
CA THR A 277 -25.82 7.00 17.65
C THR A 277 -24.58 7.88 17.52
N TYR A 278 -23.52 7.40 16.87
CA TYR A 278 -22.27 8.14 16.71
C TYR A 278 -21.56 7.78 15.39
N VAL A 279 -21.79 8.58 14.36
CA VAL A 279 -21.41 8.28 12.97
C VAL A 279 -19.93 7.94 12.79
N PRO A 280 -18.94 8.70 13.32
CA PRO A 280 -17.53 8.34 13.14
C PRO A 280 -17.18 6.95 13.66
N HIS A 281 -17.75 6.54 14.80
CA HIS A 281 -17.51 5.22 15.36
C HIS A 281 -18.19 4.13 14.53
N GLN A 282 -19.39 4.39 14.00
CA GLN A 282 -20.06 3.44 13.11
C GLN A 282 -19.27 3.21 11.83
N LEU A 283 -18.79 4.29 11.20
CA LEU A 283 -17.91 4.19 10.03
C LEU A 283 -16.64 3.40 10.34
N CYS A 284 -16.05 3.57 11.51
CA CYS A 284 -14.83 2.86 11.88
C CYS A 284 -15.03 1.37 12.18
N PHE A 285 -16.15 0.97 12.79
CA PHE A 285 -16.29 -0.38 13.37
C PHE A 285 -17.39 -1.26 12.78
N TYR A 286 -18.43 -0.68 12.22
CA TYR A 286 -19.63 -1.42 11.80
C TYR A 286 -19.91 -1.31 10.31
N THR A 287 -19.46 -0.25 9.65
CA THR A 287 -19.60 -0.05 8.21
C THR A 287 -18.65 -0.97 7.43
N ASN A 288 -19.10 -1.39 6.24
CA ASN A 288 -18.27 -2.07 5.24
C ASN A 288 -18.51 -1.48 3.85
N GLY A 289 -17.73 -1.91 2.86
CA GLY A 289 -17.82 -1.38 1.49
C GLY A 289 -19.20 -1.49 0.83
N HIS A 290 -20.06 -2.44 1.23
CA HIS A 290 -21.42 -2.59 0.68
C HIS A 290 -22.41 -1.55 1.21
N ASP A 291 -22.06 -0.81 2.26
CA ASP A 291 -22.88 0.27 2.80
C ASP A 291 -22.68 1.59 2.03
N VAL A 292 -21.71 1.63 1.10
CA VAL A 292 -21.55 2.77 0.19
C VAL A 292 -22.65 2.73 -0.86
N ASP A 293 -23.50 3.74 -0.84
CA ASP A 293 -24.64 3.86 -1.75
C ASP A 293 -24.24 4.53 -3.06
N THR A 294 -23.52 5.66 -2.95
CA THR A 294 -23.20 6.52 -4.09
C THR A 294 -21.74 6.97 -4.00
N THR A 295 -21.04 6.93 -5.13
CA THR A 295 -19.64 7.39 -5.25
C THR A 295 -19.56 8.45 -6.34
N ILE A 296 -19.05 9.62 -5.98
CA ILE A 296 -18.84 10.76 -6.86
C ILE A 296 -17.34 11.00 -6.95
N ILE A 297 -16.80 11.13 -8.16
CA ILE A 297 -15.40 11.45 -8.38
C ILE A 297 -15.32 12.66 -9.31
N ASP A 298 -14.67 13.72 -8.85
CA ASP A 298 -14.56 14.99 -9.61
C ASP A 298 -15.94 15.51 -10.07
N GLY A 299 -16.95 15.38 -9.19
CA GLY A 299 -18.33 15.80 -9.48
C GLY A 299 -19.14 14.86 -10.38
N LYS A 300 -18.54 13.79 -10.89
CA LYS A 300 -19.23 12.77 -11.70
C LYS A 300 -19.68 11.60 -10.84
N ILE A 301 -20.95 11.23 -10.93
CA ILE A 301 -21.50 10.04 -10.28
C ILE A 301 -20.97 8.79 -10.98
N MET A 302 -20.21 7.97 -10.25
CA MET A 302 -19.59 6.73 -10.72
C MET A 302 -20.34 5.48 -10.25
N MET A 303 -21.03 5.60 -9.12
CA MET A 303 -21.95 4.61 -8.57
C MET A 303 -23.12 5.34 -7.94
N GLU A 304 -24.35 4.83 -8.11
CA GLU A 304 -25.57 5.40 -7.52
C GLU A 304 -26.52 4.28 -7.11
N ASN A 305 -27.14 4.35 -5.92
CA ASN A 305 -28.01 3.29 -5.40
C ASN A 305 -27.35 1.90 -5.42
N SER A 306 -26.07 1.85 -5.06
CA SER A 306 -25.19 0.68 -5.11
C SER A 306 -25.01 0.06 -6.52
N LYS A 307 -25.30 0.80 -7.59
CA LYS A 307 -25.10 0.37 -8.98
C LYS A 307 -23.94 1.12 -9.63
N VAL A 308 -22.90 0.39 -10.03
CA VAL A 308 -21.74 0.95 -10.74
C VAL A 308 -22.17 1.41 -12.14
N LEU A 309 -21.83 2.65 -12.50
CA LEU A 309 -22.22 3.29 -13.76
C LEU A 309 -21.07 3.40 -14.77
N SER A 310 -19.82 3.17 -14.32
CA SER A 310 -18.62 3.40 -15.14
C SER A 310 -18.20 2.21 -16.01
N VAL A 311 -18.57 0.99 -15.58
CA VAL A 311 -18.23 -0.29 -16.24
C VAL A 311 -19.37 -1.28 -16.01
N ASP A 312 -19.44 -2.33 -16.84
CA ASP A 312 -20.29 -3.47 -16.54
C ASP A 312 -19.64 -4.30 -15.41
N ALA A 313 -20.24 -4.25 -14.22
CA ALA A 313 -19.72 -4.95 -13.05
C ALA A 313 -19.74 -6.47 -13.22
N GLN A 314 -20.72 -7.02 -13.95
CA GLN A 314 -20.82 -8.45 -14.18
C GLN A 314 -19.73 -8.92 -15.14
N GLU A 315 -19.50 -8.19 -16.23
CA GLU A 315 -18.38 -8.45 -17.16
C GLU A 315 -17.04 -8.47 -16.44
N VAL A 316 -16.79 -7.48 -15.57
CA VAL A 316 -15.54 -7.41 -14.78
C VAL A 316 -15.40 -8.62 -13.85
N MET A 317 -16.47 -9.02 -13.16
CA MET A 317 -16.44 -10.21 -12.30
C MET A 317 -16.20 -11.50 -13.08
N ASP A 318 -16.79 -11.63 -14.27
CA ASP A 318 -16.60 -12.80 -15.11
C ASP A 318 -15.17 -12.88 -15.67
N LEU A 319 -14.60 -11.76 -16.10
CA LEU A 319 -13.18 -11.67 -16.47
C LEU A 319 -12.26 -12.03 -15.29
N ALA A 320 -12.55 -11.52 -14.09
CA ALA A 320 -11.76 -11.83 -12.90
C ALA A 320 -11.79 -13.33 -12.56
N ARG A 321 -12.94 -14.00 -12.71
CA ARG A 321 -13.06 -15.47 -12.53
C ARG A 321 -12.21 -16.23 -13.55
N VAL A 322 -12.23 -15.81 -14.82
CA VAL A 322 -11.43 -16.44 -15.88
C VAL A 322 -9.94 -16.29 -15.61
N GLU A 323 -9.47 -15.08 -15.28
CA GLU A 323 -8.05 -14.85 -15.01
C GLU A 323 -7.57 -15.53 -13.71
N ALA A 324 -8.41 -15.57 -12.67
CA ALA A 324 -8.13 -16.32 -11.46
C ALA A 324 -8.00 -17.82 -11.74
N GLN A 325 -8.88 -18.40 -12.58
CA GLN A 325 -8.79 -19.80 -12.95
C GLN A 325 -7.50 -20.09 -13.74
N LYS A 326 -7.12 -19.23 -14.69
CA LYS A 326 -5.83 -19.38 -15.40
C LYS A 326 -4.64 -19.35 -14.45
N ALA A 327 -4.65 -18.47 -13.45
CA ALA A 327 -3.59 -18.41 -12.44
C ALA A 327 -3.55 -19.67 -11.58
N ILE A 328 -4.72 -20.22 -11.24
CA ILE A 328 -4.85 -21.51 -10.55
C ILE A 328 -4.33 -22.63 -11.42
N ASP A 329 -4.71 -22.73 -12.71
CA ASP A 329 -4.30 -23.83 -13.60
C ASP A 329 -2.79 -23.89 -13.85
N LEU A 330 -2.05 -22.80 -13.57
CA LEU A 330 -0.58 -22.76 -13.62
C LEU A 330 0.09 -23.47 -12.44
N ILE A 331 -0.63 -23.75 -11.35
CA ILE A 331 -0.10 -24.31 -10.10
C ILE A 331 -1.07 -25.41 -9.63
N ASP A 332 -0.59 -26.61 -9.35
CA ASP A 332 -1.45 -27.60 -8.67
C ASP A 332 -1.72 -27.13 -7.23
N LEU A 333 -2.95 -26.69 -6.96
CA LEU A 333 -3.37 -26.16 -5.66
C LEU A 333 -4.22 -27.16 -4.87
N ASP A 334 -4.44 -28.38 -5.38
CA ASP A 334 -5.36 -29.33 -4.75
C ASP A 334 -4.88 -29.75 -3.36
N GLU A 335 -3.56 -29.88 -3.16
CA GLU A 335 -2.98 -30.15 -1.83
C GLU A 335 -3.19 -29.00 -0.82
N PHE A 336 -3.43 -27.77 -1.28
CA PHE A 336 -3.66 -26.59 -0.44
C PHE A 336 -5.14 -26.28 -0.18
N ARG A 337 -6.06 -27.15 -0.63
CA ARG A 337 -7.51 -27.04 -0.41
C ARG A 337 -8.03 -28.16 0.49
N PRO A 338 -7.52 -28.31 1.74
CA PRO A 338 -7.99 -29.37 2.62
C PRO A 338 -9.47 -29.16 2.94
N SER A 339 -10.22 -30.26 2.92
CA SER A 339 -11.61 -30.32 3.38
C SER A 339 -11.80 -31.50 4.34
N ASP A 340 -10.71 -31.91 4.99
CA ASP A 340 -10.65 -33.06 5.89
C ASP A 340 -11.15 -32.72 7.31
N GLU A 341 -11.12 -33.70 8.20
CA GLU A 341 -11.57 -33.53 9.58
C GLU A 341 -10.75 -32.47 10.33
N VAL A 342 -9.45 -32.35 10.05
CA VAL A 342 -8.57 -31.35 10.67
C VAL A 342 -8.97 -29.94 10.23
N PHE A 343 -9.35 -29.74 8.97
CA PHE A 343 -9.85 -28.45 8.49
C PHE A 343 -11.14 -28.02 9.22
N TRP A 344 -12.08 -28.93 9.46
CA TRP A 344 -13.37 -28.59 10.07
C TRP A 344 -13.40 -28.64 11.61
N HIS A 345 -12.57 -29.48 12.23
CA HIS A 345 -12.59 -29.76 13.66
C HIS A 345 -11.26 -29.55 14.37
N GLY A 346 -10.17 -29.37 13.63
CA GLY A 346 -8.86 -29.05 14.19
C GLY A 346 -8.85 -27.67 14.84
N SER A 347 -8.23 -27.58 16.01
CA SER A 347 -7.91 -26.30 16.67
C SER A 347 -6.45 -25.88 16.48
N LYS A 348 -5.64 -26.78 15.89
CA LYS A 348 -4.24 -26.60 15.51
C LYS A 348 -4.03 -27.31 14.18
N TYR A 349 -3.20 -26.76 13.29
CA TYR A 349 -2.66 -27.53 12.18
C TYR A 349 -1.78 -28.66 12.79
N GLU A 350 -1.97 -29.91 12.36
CA GLU A 350 -0.88 -30.88 12.49
C GLU A 350 0.26 -30.36 11.61
N GLU A 351 1.46 -30.18 12.17
CA GLU A 351 2.63 -29.82 11.36
C GLU A 351 2.88 -30.98 10.38
N VAL A 352 2.66 -30.74 9.09
CA VAL A 352 3.06 -31.64 8.00
C VAL A 352 4.52 -31.42 7.68
#